data_AF-A0A0G1MUC3-F1
#
_entry.id   AF-A0A0G1MUC3-F1
#
_cell.length_a   1.000
_cell.length_b   1.000
_cell.length_c   1.000
_cell.angle_alpha   90.00
_cell.angle_beta   90.00
_cell.angle_gamma   90.00
#
_symmetry.space_group_name_H-M   'P 1'
#
loop_
_entity.id
_entity.type
_entity.pdbx_description
1 polymer ?
#
loop_
_entity_poly.entity_id
_entity_poly.type
_entity_poly.pdbx_seq_one_letter_code
_entity_poly.pdbx_strand_id
1 'polypeptide(L)'
;MRIKTFLIIVASLIAAATIYLIVIDNWERNTPPAATDKLRVVTSFYPLYYFASQIAGDKAEVHNITPAGAEPHDYEPTAQDMARIENSQLLILNGGKLEAWEDKV
;
A
#
# COMPACT_ATOMS: atom_id res chain seq x y z
N MET A 1 57.42 17.16 8.36
CA MET A 1 55.97 17.45 8.30
C MET A 1 55.44 17.48 9.72
N ARG A 2 54.93 18.63 10.19
CA ARG A 2 54.65 18.87 11.63
C ARG A 2 53.41 18.10 12.08
N ILE A 3 53.48 17.39 13.22
CA ILE A 3 52.45 16.47 13.76
C ILE A 3 51.01 17.05 13.78
N LYS A 4 50.90 18.37 13.93
CA LYS A 4 49.64 19.12 13.87
C LYS A 4 48.92 18.98 12.52
N THR A 5 49.68 18.95 11.42
CA THR A 5 49.16 18.79 10.05
C THR A 5 48.54 17.41 9.86
N PHE A 6 49.16 16.37 10.43
CA PHE A 6 48.66 15.00 10.37
C PHE A 6 47.35 14.83 11.14
N LEU A 7 47.25 15.41 12.34
CA LEU A 7 46.03 15.37 13.16
C LEU A 7 44.84 16.07 12.49
N ILE A 8 45.08 17.18 11.79
CA ILE A 8 44.02 17.91 11.07
C ILE A 8 43.44 17.07 9.92
N ILE A 9 44.28 16.34 9.19
CA ILE A 9 43.83 15.48 8.08
C ILE A 9 42.96 14.34 8.61
N VAL A 10 43.38 13.66 9.68
CA VAL A 10 42.62 12.56 10.29
C VAL A 10 41.27 13.04 10.81
N ALA A 11 41.23 14.18 11.52
CA ALA A 11 39.97 14.76 11.99
C ALA A 11 39.02 15.13 10.83
N SER A 12 39.56 15.63 9.72
CA SER A 12 38.78 15.97 8.52
C SER A 12 38.18 14.73 7.85
N LEU A 13 38.91 13.62 7.80
CA LEU A 13 38.40 12.36 7.25
C LEU A 13 37.29 11.75 8.10
N ILE A 14 37.42 11.81 9.44
CA ILE A 14 36.39 11.33 10.36
C ILE A 14 35.11 12.14 10.20
N ALA A 15 35.22 13.47 10.14
CA ALA A 15 34.08 14.36 9.92
C ALA A 15 33.37 14.09 8.58
N ALA A 16 34.13 13.90 7.50
CA ALA A 16 33.56 13.56 6.19
C ALA A 16 32.83 12.21 6.21
N ALA A 17 33.37 11.20 6.89
CA ALA A 17 32.72 9.90 7.03
C ALA A 17 31.42 9.99 7.86
N THR A 18 31.39 10.82 8.91
CA THR A 18 30.16 11.01 9.72
C THR A 18 29.07 11.73 8.92
N ILE A 19 29.44 12.77 8.16
CA ILE A 19 28.51 13.47 7.28
C ILE A 19 27.96 12.52 6.22
N TYR A 20 28.80 11.67 5.62
CA TYR A 20 28.39 10.69 4.63
C TYR A 20 27.35 9.69 5.18
N LEU A 21 27.56 9.18 6.41
CA LEU A 21 26.62 8.28 7.07
C LEU A 21 25.27 8.95 7.37
N ILE A 22 25.29 10.20 7.83
CA ILE A 22 24.06 10.98 8.08
C ILE A 22 23.29 11.22 6.78
N VAL A 23 23.99 11.51 5.68
CA VAL A 23 23.38 11.73 4.36
C VAL A 23 22.67 10.47 3.86
N ILE A 24 23.27 9.28 4.03
CA ILE A 24 22.65 8.01 3.63
C ILE A 24 21.38 7.72 4.43
N ASP A 25 21.44 7.77 5.77
CA ASP A 25 20.27 7.49 6.62
C ASP A 25 19.12 8.46 6.32
N ASN A 26 19.45 9.73 6.07
CA ASN A 26 18.44 10.72 5.72
C ASN A 26 17.85 10.47 4.31
N TRP A 27 18.61 9.92 3.37
CA TRP A 27 18.11 9.57 2.04
C TRP A 27 17.14 8.38 2.11
N GLU A 28 17.44 7.35 2.88
CA GLU A 28 16.54 6.20 3.06
C GLU A 28 15.23 6.60 3.74
N ARG A 29 15.28 7.44 4.79
CA ARG A 29 14.07 7.91 5.49
C ARG A 29 13.19 8.81 4.64
N ASN A 30 13.78 9.60 3.74
CA ASN A 30 13.05 10.56 2.90
C ASN A 30 12.72 10.00 1.51
N THR A 31 13.09 8.76 1.20
CA THR A 31 12.64 8.09 -0.01
C THR A 31 11.19 7.66 0.24
N PRO A 32 10.19 8.28 -0.42
CA PRO A 32 8.81 7.82 -0.30
C PRO A 32 8.78 6.35 -0.72
N PRO A 33 7.97 5.48 -0.07
CA PRO A 33 7.74 4.15 -0.58
C PRO A 33 7.42 4.26 -2.07
N ALA A 34 8.09 3.48 -2.91
CA ALA A 34 7.78 3.45 -4.33
C ALA A 34 6.27 3.25 -4.45
N ALA A 35 5.56 4.18 -5.10
CA ALA A 35 4.12 4.06 -5.32
C ALA A 35 3.91 2.70 -5.99
N THR A 36 3.31 1.76 -5.27
CA THR A 36 2.92 0.49 -5.84
C THR A 36 1.79 0.80 -6.80
N ASP A 37 2.11 0.90 -8.08
CA ASP A 37 1.17 1.15 -9.19
C ASP A 37 0.25 -0.06 -9.42
N LYS A 38 -0.01 -0.84 -8.36
CA LYS A 38 -0.85 -2.02 -8.37
C LYS A 38 -2.29 -1.59 -8.54
N LEU A 39 -2.99 -2.33 -9.40
CA LEU A 39 -4.43 -2.13 -9.61
C LEU A 39 -5.15 -2.34 -8.27
N ARG A 40 -6.00 -1.40 -7.83
CA ARG A 40 -6.85 -1.57 -6.66
C ARG A 40 -8.18 -2.15 -7.12
N VAL A 41 -8.46 -3.35 -6.64
CA VAL A 41 -9.67 -4.11 -6.97
C VAL A 41 -10.49 -4.29 -5.71
N VAL A 42 -11.76 -3.94 -5.76
CA VAL A 42 -12.71 -4.21 -4.69
C VAL A 42 -13.63 -5.34 -5.13
N THR A 43 -13.96 -6.25 -4.21
CA THR A 43 -14.89 -7.35 -4.43
C THR A 43 -16.00 -7.31 -3.40
N SER A 44 -17.22 -7.66 -3.78
CA SER A 44 -18.37 -7.64 -2.87
C SER A 44 -18.26 -8.65 -1.72
N PHE A 45 -17.83 -9.88 -1.98
CA PHE A 45 -17.77 -10.94 -0.96
C PHE A 45 -16.65 -11.97 -1.20
N TYR A 46 -16.44 -12.87 -0.23
CA TYR A 46 -15.24 -13.71 -0.13
C TYR A 46 -14.91 -14.61 -1.34
N PRO A 47 -15.84 -15.35 -1.95
CA PRO A 47 -15.53 -16.16 -3.14
C PRO A 47 -14.96 -15.33 -4.30
N LEU A 48 -15.49 -14.12 -4.54
CA LEU A 48 -14.95 -13.22 -5.56
C LEU A 48 -13.58 -12.69 -5.17
N TYR A 49 -13.39 -12.30 -3.90
CA TYR A 49 -12.09 -11.93 -3.37
C TYR A 49 -11.06 -13.04 -3.60
N TYR A 50 -11.42 -14.29 -3.28
CA TYR A 50 -10.53 -15.42 -3.43
C TYR A 50 -10.12 -15.62 -4.89
N PHE A 51 -11.09 -15.69 -5.81
CA PHE A 51 -10.80 -15.83 -7.24
C PHE A 51 -9.95 -14.68 -7.79
N ALA A 52 -10.35 -13.44 -7.50
CA ALA A 52 -9.63 -12.25 -7.95
C ALA A 52 -8.20 -12.23 -7.39
N SER A 53 -8.00 -12.59 -6.13
CA SER A 53 -6.67 -12.65 -5.50
C SER A 53 -5.77 -13.73 -6.12
N GLN A 54 -6.32 -14.91 -6.40
CA GLN A 54 -5.58 -15.98 -7.07
C GLN A 54 -5.16 -15.60 -8.50
N ILE A 55 -6.02 -14.87 -9.23
CA ILE A 55 -5.73 -14.41 -10.59
C ILE A 55 -4.73 -13.24 -10.58
N ALA A 56 -4.90 -12.28 -9.66
CA ALA A 56 -4.11 -11.07 -9.59
C ALA A 56 -2.65 -11.31 -9.18
N GLY A 57 -2.41 -12.27 -8.29
CA GLY A 57 -1.09 -12.50 -7.72
C GLY A 57 -0.53 -11.23 -7.08
N ASP A 58 0.65 -10.79 -7.51
CA ASP A 58 1.33 -9.60 -7.02
C ASP A 58 0.97 -8.31 -7.78
N LYS A 59 0.15 -8.39 -8.85
CA LYS A 59 -0.13 -7.27 -9.77
C LYS A 59 -1.26 -6.36 -9.34
N ALA A 60 -2.11 -6.80 -8.41
CA ALA A 60 -3.22 -6.02 -7.90
C ALA A 60 -3.34 -6.15 -6.38
N GLU A 61 -3.90 -5.13 -5.75
CA GLU A 61 -4.35 -5.16 -4.37
C GLU A 61 -5.86 -5.41 -4.38
N VAL A 62 -6.27 -6.58 -3.90
CA VAL A 62 -7.67 -7.00 -3.87
C VAL A 62 -8.22 -6.80 -2.45
N HIS A 63 -9.38 -6.15 -2.33
CA HIS A 63 -10.04 -5.89 -1.06
C HIS A 63 -11.48 -6.41 -1.06
N ASN A 64 -11.85 -7.19 -0.04
CA ASN A 64 -13.22 -7.62 0.18
C ASN A 64 -13.91 -6.68 1.17
N ILE A 65 -15.08 -6.14 0.80
CA ILE A 65 -15.85 -5.24 1.68
C ILE A 65 -16.74 -6.01 2.67
N THR A 66 -17.26 -7.19 2.30
CA THR A 66 -18.07 -7.97 3.25
C THR A 66 -17.17 -8.62 4.32
N PRO A 67 -17.34 -8.31 5.61
CA PRO A 67 -16.52 -8.88 6.68
C PRO A 67 -16.68 -10.41 6.80
N ALA A 68 -15.67 -11.06 7.38
CA ALA A 68 -15.75 -12.50 7.64
C ALA A 68 -16.94 -12.83 8.57
N GLY A 69 -17.75 -13.80 8.16
CA GLY A 69 -18.94 -14.23 8.90
C GLY A 69 -20.18 -13.35 8.73
N ALA A 70 -20.09 -12.23 8.00
CA ALA A 70 -21.26 -11.45 7.60
C ALA A 70 -21.96 -12.12 6.41
N GLU A 71 -23.29 -12.05 6.39
CA GLU A 71 -24.11 -12.51 5.28
C GLU A 71 -24.08 -11.48 4.12
N PRO A 72 -23.54 -11.83 2.94
CA PRO A 72 -23.41 -10.89 1.83
C PRO A 72 -24.73 -10.33 1.29
N HIS A 73 -25.83 -11.11 1.36
CA HIS A 73 -27.14 -10.65 0.91
C HIS A 73 -27.69 -9.47 1.72
N ASP A 74 -27.39 -9.43 3.02
CA ASP A 74 -27.89 -8.44 3.98
C ASP A 74 -26.85 -7.36 4.32
N TYR A 75 -25.65 -7.45 3.74
CA TYR A 75 -24.56 -6.52 4.03
C TYR A 75 -24.84 -5.13 3.42
N GLU A 76 -24.68 -4.08 4.23
CA GLU A 76 -24.74 -2.69 3.77
C GLU A 76 -23.33 -2.07 3.88
N PRO A 77 -22.76 -1.56 2.77
CA PRO A 77 -21.43 -0.95 2.77
C PRO A 77 -21.35 0.24 3.72
N THR A 78 -20.23 0.33 4.46
CA THR A 78 -19.97 1.50 5.30
C THR A 78 -19.50 2.69 4.44
N ALA A 79 -19.48 3.89 5.02
CA ALA A 79 -18.88 5.06 4.35
C ALA A 79 -17.40 4.82 3.97
N GLN A 80 -16.68 4.02 4.75
CA GLN A 80 -15.30 3.65 4.42
C GLN A 80 -15.24 2.69 3.23
N ASP A 81 -16.18 1.75 3.12
CA ASP A 81 -16.25 0.82 1.98
C ASP A 81 -16.61 1.57 0.70
N MET A 82 -17.57 2.50 0.78
CA MET A 82 -17.90 3.40 -0.32
C MET A 82 -16.68 4.20 -0.81
N ALA A 83 -15.90 4.76 0.13
CA ALA A 83 -14.66 5.45 -0.23
C ALA A 83 -13.63 4.51 -0.87
N ARG A 84 -13.55 3.24 -0.45
CA ARG A 84 -12.66 2.25 -1.09
C ARG A 84 -13.10 1.93 -2.50
N ILE A 85 -14.42 1.77 -2.72
CA ILE A 85 -14.99 1.53 -4.04
C ILE A 85 -14.69 2.70 -4.96
N GLU A 86 -14.96 3.93 -4.53
CA GLU A 86 -14.71 5.16 -5.29
C GLU A 86 -13.22 5.30 -5.70
N ASN A 87 -12.30 4.93 -4.81
CA ASN A 87 -10.87 5.00 -5.07
C ASN A 87 -10.29 3.77 -5.81
N SER A 88 -11.12 2.74 -6.06
CA SER A 88 -10.72 1.53 -6.78
C SER A 88 -10.79 1.74 -8.29
N GLN A 89 -10.01 0.96 -9.04
CA GLN A 89 -10.11 0.94 -10.50
C GLN A 89 -11.06 -0.14 -11.02
N LEU A 90 -11.47 -1.09 -10.17
CA LEU A 90 -12.37 -2.18 -10.52
C LEU A 90 -13.17 -2.62 -9.30
N LEU A 91 -14.48 -2.68 -9.45
CA LEU A 91 -15.41 -3.36 -8.54
C LEU A 91 -15.90 -4.66 -9.18
N ILE A 92 -15.81 -5.77 -8.45
CA ILE A 92 -16.30 -7.09 -8.88
C ILE A 92 -17.50 -7.47 -8.02
N LEU A 93 -18.64 -7.63 -8.69
CA LEU A 93 -19.92 -8.06 -8.11
C LEU A 93 -20.29 -9.45 -8.62
N ASN A 94 -21.11 -10.17 -7.86
CA ASN A 94 -21.72 -11.41 -8.32
C ASN A 94 -22.85 -11.12 -9.32
N GLY A 95 -23.62 -10.05 -9.05
CA GLY A 95 -24.85 -9.76 -9.76
C GLY A 95 -25.98 -10.71 -9.37
N GLY A 96 -27.06 -10.73 -10.15
CA GLY A 96 -28.24 -11.55 -9.85
C GLY A 96 -28.96 -11.14 -8.57
N LYS A 97 -28.83 -9.86 -8.16
CA LYS A 97 -29.39 -9.30 -6.93
C LYS A 97 -28.84 -9.92 -5.63
N LEU A 98 -27.63 -10.47 -5.65
CA LEU A 98 -26.91 -10.82 -4.42
C LEU A 98 -26.63 -9.55 -3.60
N GLU A 99 -26.02 -8.54 -4.23
CA GLU A 99 -25.70 -7.27 -3.60
C GLU A 99 -26.91 -6.31 -3.64
N ALA A 100 -27.70 -6.27 -2.58
CA ALA A 100 -28.89 -5.40 -2.50
C ALA A 100 -28.58 -3.90 -2.63
N TRP A 101 -27.32 -3.52 -2.40
CA TRP A 101 -26.83 -2.15 -2.46
C TRP A 101 -26.22 -1.77 -3.82
N GLU A 102 -26.20 -2.66 -4.82
CA GLU A 102 -25.52 -2.44 -6.11
C GLU A 102 -25.96 -1.13 -6.81
N ASP A 103 -27.24 -0.76 -6.69
CA ASP A 103 -27.83 0.41 -7.34
C ASP A 103 -27.42 1.75 -6.67
N LYS A 104 -26.74 1.70 -5.51
CA LYS A 104 -26.31 2.88 -4.74
C LYS A 104 -24.87 3.31 -5.06
N VAL A 105 -24.19 2.61 -5.96
CA VAL A 105 -22.74 2.70 -6.19
C VAL A 105 -22.43 3.04 -7.64
#